data_AF-A0A495V5W2-F1
#
_entry.id   AF-A0A495V5W2-F1
#
_cell.length_a   1.000
_cell.length_b   1.000
_cell.length_c   1.000
_cell.angle_alpha   90.00
_cell.angle_beta   90.00
_cell.angle_gamma   90.00
#
_symmetry.space_group_name_H-M   'P 1'
#
loop_
_entity.id
_entity.type
_entity.pdbx_description
1 polymer ?
#
loop_
_entity_poly.entity_id
_entity_poly.type
_entity_poly.pdbx_seq_one_letter_code
_entity_poly.pdbx_strand_id
1 'polypeptide(L)'
;MANKALLILESPWWDLNNSNGNQASVLPFFEGLARLDQDLQVYYTMFVDSKSFEGSLKHLLTAPQERLFLYVASHGYGGRIANSNFSNISKLLVDKLQRDGGKRVEGIIFGSCEIGGAQNDVHLYLLTDAAKVVWVFGYKTLINWTPSVLINMNLVSNLAQMDKDGLSTRDSIMEAATSALNLFNPDVMIGWNRRHDSENDPPDVAVKDAVRFIVRPRGRGNVSQDNTLALF
;
A
#
# COMPACT_ATOMS: atom_id res chain seq x y z
N MET A 1 -16.24 3.23 20.28
CA MET A 1 -15.59 4.02 19.21
C MET A 1 -14.76 3.07 18.38
N ALA A 2 -14.70 3.27 17.07
CA ALA A 2 -13.85 2.48 16.19
C ALA A 2 -12.38 2.54 16.63
N ASN A 3 -11.72 1.39 16.67
CA ASN A 3 -10.35 1.24 17.14
C ASN A 3 -9.32 1.25 15.99
N LYS A 4 -9.78 1.10 14.75
CA LYS A 4 -8.94 1.05 13.54
C LYS A 4 -9.22 2.24 12.63
N ALA A 5 -8.18 2.73 11.95
CA ALA A 5 -8.34 3.71 10.89
C ALA A 5 -7.50 3.40 9.64
N LEU A 6 -8.12 3.56 8.48
CA LEU A 6 -7.45 3.65 7.19
C LEU A 6 -7.21 5.12 6.85
N LEU A 7 -5.93 5.48 6.73
CA LEU A 7 -5.45 6.80 6.37
C LEU A 7 -5.13 6.80 4.88
N ILE A 8 -5.89 7.54 4.08
CA ILE A 8 -5.73 7.59 2.62
C ILE A 8 -5.05 8.90 2.23
N LEU A 9 -3.89 8.78 1.59
CA LEU A 9 -3.20 9.85 0.88
C LEU A 9 -3.37 9.61 -0.62
N GLU A 10 -4.15 10.44 -1.30
CA GLU A 10 -4.39 10.30 -2.74
C GLU A 10 -3.79 11.47 -3.53
N SER A 11 -3.12 11.17 -4.64
CA SER A 11 -2.78 12.18 -5.64
C SER A 11 -3.75 12.09 -6.82
N PRO A 12 -4.16 13.21 -7.42
CA PRO A 12 -5.10 13.20 -8.54
C PRO A 12 -4.64 12.27 -9.67
N TRP A 13 -5.54 11.40 -10.12
CA TRP A 13 -5.32 10.51 -11.27
C TRP A 13 -5.48 11.21 -12.62
N TRP A 14 -5.97 12.44 -12.61
CA TRP A 14 -6.43 13.21 -13.76
C TRP A 14 -5.75 14.60 -13.79
N ASP A 15 -5.77 15.23 -14.96
CA ASP A 15 -5.34 16.62 -15.19
C ASP A 15 -6.34 17.28 -16.15
N LEU A 16 -6.67 18.54 -15.91
CA LEU A 16 -7.52 19.37 -16.76
C LEU A 16 -6.94 19.57 -18.17
N ASN A 17 -5.63 19.42 -18.33
CA ASN A 17 -4.96 19.53 -19.63
C ASN A 17 -5.08 18.26 -20.49
N ASN A 18 -5.53 17.15 -19.91
CA ASN A 18 -5.78 15.90 -20.63
C ASN A 18 -7.28 15.77 -20.90
N SER A 19 -7.65 15.24 -22.08
CA SER A 19 -9.04 15.14 -22.58
C SER A 19 -9.97 14.20 -21.79
N ASN A 20 -9.54 13.70 -20.63
CA ASN A 20 -10.29 12.77 -19.80
C ASN A 20 -10.66 13.43 -18.47
N GLY A 21 -11.83 14.07 -18.43
CA GLY A 21 -12.35 14.78 -17.24
C GLY A 21 -12.87 13.87 -16.12
N ASN A 22 -12.63 12.55 -16.20
CA ASN A 22 -13.05 11.60 -15.17
C ASN A 22 -12.19 11.77 -13.91
N GLN A 23 -12.81 12.25 -12.85
CA GLN A 23 -12.17 12.46 -11.55
C GLN A 23 -12.20 11.19 -10.70
N ALA A 24 -11.65 10.10 -11.27
CA ALA A 24 -11.55 8.82 -10.55
C ALA A 24 -10.84 9.03 -9.21
N SER A 25 -11.35 8.38 -8.17
CA SER A 25 -10.79 8.40 -6.82
C SER A 25 -11.01 7.05 -6.15
N VAL A 26 -10.08 6.65 -5.30
CA VAL A 26 -10.20 5.45 -4.47
C VAL A 26 -11.17 5.64 -3.31
N LEU A 27 -11.50 6.89 -2.93
CA LEU A 27 -12.30 7.19 -1.74
C LEU A 27 -13.66 6.47 -1.69
N PRO A 28 -14.50 6.49 -2.75
CA PRO A 28 -15.82 5.86 -2.68
C PRO A 28 -15.77 4.36 -2.37
N PHE A 29 -14.71 3.69 -2.81
CA PHE A 29 -14.49 2.27 -2.57
C PHE A 29 -14.20 1.99 -1.10
N PHE A 30 -13.30 2.75 -0.48
CA PHE A 30 -12.95 2.58 0.93
C PHE A 30 -14.01 3.11 1.88
N GLU A 31 -14.78 4.13 1.50
CA GLU A 31 -15.99 4.50 2.26
C GLU A 31 -17.02 3.36 2.26
N GLY A 32 -17.20 2.70 1.11
CA GLY A 32 -18.03 1.50 1.02
C GLY A 32 -17.57 0.42 1.98
N LEU A 33 -16.26 0.14 2.02
CA LEU A 33 -15.68 -0.84 2.95
C LEU A 33 -15.91 -0.45 4.43
N ALA A 34 -15.69 0.82 4.79
CA ALA A 34 -15.91 1.30 6.16
C ALA A 34 -17.38 1.25 6.60
N ARG A 35 -18.33 1.39 5.67
CA ARG A 35 -19.75 1.20 5.97
C ARG A 35 -20.10 -0.27 6.30
N LEU A 36 -19.27 -1.22 5.86
CA LEU A 36 -19.41 -2.66 6.15
C LEU A 36 -18.66 -3.08 7.43
N ASP A 37 -17.58 -2.38 7.81
CA ASP A 37 -16.83 -2.61 9.06
C ASP A 37 -16.97 -1.40 10.00
N GLN A 38 -17.90 -1.50 10.97
CA GLN A 38 -18.16 -0.44 11.94
C GLN A 38 -16.97 -0.11 12.88
N ASP A 39 -15.93 -0.95 12.93
CA ASP A 39 -14.72 -0.72 13.71
C ASP A 39 -13.58 -0.08 12.90
N LEU A 40 -13.80 0.17 11.60
CA LEU A 40 -12.85 0.82 10.70
C LEU A 40 -13.33 2.22 10.31
N GLN A 41 -12.54 3.24 10.65
CA GLN A 41 -12.74 4.59 10.15
C GLN A 41 -11.87 4.88 8.93
N VAL A 42 -12.36 5.72 8.02
CA VAL A 42 -11.58 6.18 6.86
C VAL A 42 -11.34 7.67 7.00
N TYR A 43 -10.08 8.07 6.95
CA TYR A 43 -9.66 9.47 6.84
C TYR A 43 -8.96 9.66 5.51
N TYR A 44 -9.29 10.73 4.82
CA TYR A 44 -8.84 10.98 3.45
C TYR A 44 -8.26 12.38 3.33
N THR A 45 -7.11 12.47 2.66
CA THR A 45 -6.53 13.75 2.24
C THR A 45 -5.84 13.58 0.89
N MET A 46 -5.62 14.70 0.20
CA MET A 46 -4.90 14.71 -1.07
C MET A 46 -3.47 15.23 -0.93
N PHE A 47 -2.63 14.90 -1.90
CA PHE A 47 -1.31 15.49 -2.09
C PHE A 47 -0.93 15.62 -3.58
N VAL A 48 -0.04 16.55 -3.91
CA VAL A 48 0.44 16.79 -5.28
C VAL A 48 1.96 16.78 -5.40
N ASP A 49 2.66 17.00 -4.29
CA ASP A 49 4.11 17.06 -4.17
C ASP A 49 4.57 16.56 -2.78
N SER A 50 5.88 16.50 -2.54
CA SER A 50 6.44 16.05 -1.25
C SER A 50 5.98 16.90 -0.06
N LYS A 51 5.75 18.22 -0.26
CA LYS A 51 5.41 19.14 0.83
C LYS A 51 3.97 18.96 1.28
N SER A 52 3.05 18.86 0.32
CA SER A 52 1.66 18.51 0.57
C SER A 52 1.53 17.08 1.11
N PHE A 53 2.33 16.13 0.62
CA PHE A 53 2.39 14.79 1.19
C PHE A 53 2.75 14.82 2.68
N GLU A 54 3.79 15.59 3.06
CA GLU A 54 4.20 15.74 4.46
C GLU A 54 3.09 16.33 5.33
N GLY A 55 2.48 17.43 4.88
CA GLY A 55 1.43 18.12 5.61
C GLY A 55 0.20 17.22 5.80
N SER A 56 -0.24 16.56 4.73
CA SER A 56 -1.37 15.63 4.74
C SER A 56 -1.11 14.41 5.61
N LEU A 57 0.08 13.79 5.53
CA LEU A 57 0.48 12.68 6.39
C LEU A 57 0.48 13.10 7.86
N LYS A 58 1.07 14.26 8.19
CA LYS A 58 1.10 14.77 9.57
C LYS A 58 -0.32 14.96 10.12
N HIS A 59 -1.24 15.47 9.31
CA HIS A 59 -2.63 15.62 9.70
C HIS A 59 -3.31 14.27 9.93
N LEU A 60 -3.17 13.32 9.02
CA LEU A 60 -3.77 12.00 9.14
C LEU A 60 -3.24 11.22 10.37
N LEU A 61 -1.97 11.38 10.73
CA LEU A 61 -1.37 10.71 11.90
C LEU A 61 -1.93 11.22 13.24
N THR A 62 -2.70 12.32 13.27
CA THR A 62 -3.42 12.76 14.48
C THR A 62 -4.70 11.96 14.74
N ALA A 63 -5.05 11.01 13.88
CA ALA A 63 -6.18 10.11 14.08
C ALA A 63 -6.10 9.44 15.48
N PRO A 64 -7.19 9.41 16.27
CA PRO A 64 -7.16 8.92 17.65
C PRO A 64 -7.07 7.40 17.78
N GLN A 65 -7.22 6.66 16.68
CA GLN A 65 -7.24 5.20 16.68
C GLN A 65 -5.87 4.60 17.03
N GLU A 66 -5.91 3.46 17.71
CA GLU A 66 -4.72 2.72 18.16
C GLU A 66 -4.04 1.95 17.03
N ARG A 67 -4.81 1.62 15.99
CA ARG A 67 -4.36 0.82 14.85
C ARG A 67 -4.62 1.58 13.57
N LEU A 68 -3.54 1.85 12.84
CA LEU A 68 -3.57 2.68 11.66
C LEU A 68 -3.04 1.88 10.47
N PHE A 69 -3.68 2.08 9.33
CA PHE A 69 -3.26 1.55 8.04
C PHE A 69 -3.10 2.71 7.09
N LEU A 70 -1.98 2.80 6.38
CA LEU A 70 -1.74 3.86 5.42
C LEU A 70 -1.94 3.34 4.01
N TYR A 71 -2.77 4.01 3.22
CA TYR A 71 -2.92 3.77 1.80
C TYR A 71 -2.46 4.99 1.02
N VAL A 72 -1.41 4.81 0.22
CA VAL A 72 -0.92 5.87 -0.67
C VAL A 72 -1.35 5.51 -2.09
N ALA A 73 -2.27 6.30 -2.62
CA ALA A 73 -2.87 6.14 -3.94
C ALA A 73 -2.34 7.23 -4.87
N SER A 74 -1.55 6.86 -5.88
CA SER A 74 -1.12 7.83 -6.91
C SER A 74 -0.56 7.13 -8.12
N HIS A 75 -0.40 7.89 -9.21
CA HIS A 75 0.49 7.51 -10.30
C HIS A 75 1.89 7.15 -9.76
N GLY A 76 2.48 6.12 -10.35
CA GLY A 76 3.84 5.67 -10.06
C GLY A 76 4.61 5.42 -11.34
N TYR A 77 5.90 5.73 -11.33
CA TYR A 77 6.80 5.43 -12.45
C TYR A 77 8.27 5.52 -12.04
N GLY A 78 9.06 4.50 -12.34
CA GLY A 78 10.53 4.54 -12.26
C GLY A 78 11.07 4.96 -10.89
N GLY A 79 10.41 4.55 -9.80
CA GLY A 79 10.78 4.96 -8.43
C GLY A 79 10.25 6.35 -8.02
N ARG A 80 9.20 6.84 -8.69
CA ARG A 80 8.48 8.06 -8.33
C ARG A 80 7.05 7.75 -7.92
N ILE A 81 6.53 8.55 -7.01
CA ILE A 81 5.15 8.53 -6.53
C ILE A 81 4.60 9.95 -6.71
N ALA A 82 3.57 10.10 -7.55
CA ALA A 82 3.16 11.38 -8.11
C ALA A 82 4.37 12.16 -8.67
N ASN A 83 4.54 13.42 -8.27
CA ASN A 83 5.64 14.29 -8.70
C ASN A 83 6.92 14.17 -7.84
N SER A 84 7.02 13.14 -7.01
CA SER A 84 8.08 13.03 -5.99
C SER A 84 8.88 11.72 -6.12
N ASN A 85 10.17 11.76 -5.78
CA ASN A 85 10.99 10.54 -5.73
C ASN A 85 10.57 9.69 -4.53
N PHE A 86 10.37 8.39 -4.76
CA PHE A 86 9.97 7.45 -3.71
C PHE A 86 11.00 7.38 -2.59
N SER A 87 12.29 7.49 -2.92
CA SER A 87 13.37 7.55 -1.92
C SER A 87 13.23 8.69 -0.90
N ASN A 88 12.69 9.84 -1.32
CA ASN A 88 12.42 10.96 -0.43
C ASN A 88 11.15 10.71 0.39
N ILE A 89 10.10 10.19 -0.26
CA ILE A 89 8.83 9.86 0.40
C ILE A 89 9.03 8.76 1.45
N SER A 90 9.82 7.72 1.19
CA SER A 90 10.09 6.64 2.14
C SER A 90 10.86 7.14 3.36
N LYS A 91 11.86 8.02 3.16
CA LYS A 91 12.60 8.65 4.28
C LYS A 91 11.69 9.53 5.12
N LEU A 92 10.82 10.30 4.47
CA LEU A 92 9.84 11.13 5.13
C LEU A 92 8.81 10.29 5.92
N LEU A 93 8.32 9.20 5.32
CA LEU A 93 7.46 8.24 6.00
C LEU A 93 8.16 7.70 7.25
N VAL A 94 9.41 7.24 7.14
CA VAL A 94 10.16 6.77 8.31
C VAL A 94 10.26 7.84 9.40
N ASP A 95 10.63 9.06 9.03
CA ASP A 95 10.73 10.18 9.97
C ASP A 95 9.42 10.46 10.71
N LYS A 96 8.31 10.58 9.97
CA LYS A 96 6.99 10.88 10.53
C LYS A 96 6.40 9.72 11.31
N LEU A 97 6.59 8.49 10.85
CA LEU A 97 6.12 7.31 11.57
C LEU A 97 6.87 7.11 12.88
N GLN A 98 8.18 7.38 12.92
CA GLN A 98 8.94 7.32 14.17
C GLN A 98 8.57 8.42 15.17
N ARG A 99 8.26 9.63 14.69
CA ARG A 99 7.95 10.79 15.56
C ARG A 99 6.49 10.88 15.97
N ASP A 100 5.57 10.66 15.02
CA ASP A 100 4.15 11.00 15.16
C ASP A 100 3.25 9.75 15.09
N GLY A 101 3.59 8.77 14.23
CA GLY A 101 2.80 7.55 14.06
C GLY A 101 3.00 6.53 15.18
N GLY A 102 4.22 6.45 15.73
CA GLY A 102 4.64 5.41 16.66
C GLY A 102 4.45 4.01 16.08
N LYS A 103 4.19 3.03 16.95
CA LYS A 103 3.91 1.63 16.55
C LYS A 103 2.46 1.39 16.10
N ARG A 104 1.68 2.46 15.90
CA ARG A 104 0.25 2.38 15.53
C ARG A 104 0.05 2.08 14.06
N VAL A 105 0.96 2.54 13.18
CA VAL A 105 0.89 2.23 11.75
C VAL A 105 1.39 0.81 11.51
N GLU A 106 0.46 -0.09 11.26
CA GLU A 106 0.71 -1.52 11.13
C GLU A 106 1.01 -1.92 9.69
N GLY A 107 0.32 -1.29 8.74
CA GLY A 107 0.42 -1.63 7.33
C GLY A 107 0.51 -0.42 6.43
N ILE A 108 1.25 -0.54 5.33
CA ILE A 108 1.27 0.44 4.24
C ILE A 108 0.94 -0.26 2.92
N ILE A 109 -0.02 0.28 2.18
CA ILE A 109 -0.31 -0.12 0.81
C ILE A 109 0.10 1.03 -0.12
N PHE A 110 0.95 0.75 -1.09
CA PHE A 110 1.23 1.63 -2.22
C PHE A 110 0.37 1.22 -3.41
N GLY A 111 -0.79 1.87 -3.56
CA GLY A 111 -1.63 1.81 -4.75
C GLY A 111 -1.02 2.62 -5.88
N SER A 112 0.20 2.27 -6.27
CA SER A 112 1.01 2.98 -7.24
C SER A 112 1.85 2.01 -8.04
N CYS A 113 1.87 2.21 -9.37
CA CYS A 113 2.66 1.40 -10.28
C CYS A 113 4.15 1.43 -9.92
N GLU A 114 4.83 0.30 -10.13
CA GLU A 114 6.29 0.13 -10.04
C GLU A 114 6.95 0.44 -8.67
N ILE A 115 6.20 0.84 -7.64
CA ILE A 115 6.74 1.08 -6.29
C ILE A 115 7.22 -0.21 -5.63
N GLY A 116 6.57 -1.33 -5.90
CA GLY A 116 6.95 -2.67 -5.44
C GLY A 116 8.15 -3.28 -6.18
N GLY A 117 8.67 -2.62 -7.23
CA GLY A 117 9.77 -3.14 -8.04
C GLY A 117 11.11 -3.17 -7.31
N ALA A 118 12.02 -4.05 -7.74
CA ALA A 118 13.31 -4.30 -7.09
C ALA A 118 14.18 -3.04 -6.91
N GLN A 119 14.06 -2.06 -7.81
CA GLN A 119 14.74 -0.76 -7.71
C GLN A 119 14.39 0.03 -6.43
N ASN A 120 13.26 -0.29 -5.80
CA ASN A 120 12.78 0.37 -4.59
C ASN A 120 12.94 -0.50 -3.33
N ASP A 121 13.56 -1.68 -3.41
CA ASP A 121 13.64 -2.62 -2.29
C ASP A 121 14.19 -1.98 -1.02
N VAL A 122 15.33 -1.28 -1.12
CA VAL A 122 15.95 -0.60 0.03
C VAL A 122 14.94 0.33 0.73
N HIS A 123 14.06 0.99 -0.02
CA HIS A 123 13.07 1.91 0.52
C HIS A 123 11.86 1.20 1.14
N LEU A 124 11.44 0.07 0.59
CA LEU A 124 10.38 -0.75 1.18
C LEU A 124 10.85 -1.43 2.47
N TYR A 125 12.05 -2.03 2.46
CA TYR A 125 12.68 -2.60 3.66
C TYR A 125 12.94 -1.54 4.72
N LEU A 126 13.28 -0.30 4.34
CA LEU A 126 13.43 0.79 5.30
C LEU A 126 12.13 1.07 6.10
N LEU A 127 10.95 0.93 5.48
CA LEU A 127 9.67 1.13 6.17
C LEU A 127 9.42 0.05 7.23
N THR A 128 9.66 -1.21 6.90
CA THR A 128 9.49 -2.31 7.86
C THR A 128 10.61 -2.33 8.91
N ASP A 129 11.85 -2.03 8.52
CA ASP A 129 13.01 -2.11 9.42
C ASP A 129 13.21 -0.89 10.30
N ALA A 130 13.10 0.33 9.77
CA ALA A 130 13.32 1.55 10.54
C ALA A 130 12.02 2.07 11.15
N ALA A 131 10.93 2.15 10.38
CA ALA A 131 9.64 2.62 10.90
C ALA A 131 8.85 1.56 11.68
N LYS A 132 9.29 0.29 11.64
CA LYS A 132 8.65 -0.84 12.34
C LYS A 132 7.22 -1.10 11.91
N VAL A 133 6.90 -0.77 10.67
CA VAL A 133 5.67 -1.18 10.00
C VAL A 133 5.69 -2.71 9.87
N VAL A 134 4.55 -3.35 10.13
CA VAL A 134 4.45 -4.81 10.17
C VAL A 134 4.45 -5.38 8.75
N TRP A 135 3.76 -4.72 7.82
CA TRP A 135 3.72 -5.16 6.43
C TRP A 135 3.63 -4.00 5.45
N VAL A 136 4.19 -4.20 4.27
CA VAL A 136 4.15 -3.26 3.15
C VAL A 136 3.72 -4.00 1.89
N PHE A 137 2.73 -3.46 1.20
CA PHE A 137 2.24 -3.98 -0.08
C PHE A 137 2.42 -2.96 -1.20
N GLY A 138 2.72 -3.40 -2.41
CA GLY A 138 2.81 -2.55 -3.60
C GLY A 138 2.87 -3.33 -4.89
N TYR A 139 3.00 -2.62 -6.02
CA TYR A 139 3.00 -3.23 -7.36
C TYR A 139 4.37 -3.12 -8.03
N LYS A 140 4.87 -4.23 -8.59
CA LYS A 140 6.16 -4.33 -9.27
C LYS A 140 6.15 -3.69 -10.67
N THR A 141 4.97 -3.56 -11.27
CA THR A 141 4.77 -3.19 -12.67
C THR A 141 3.71 -2.08 -12.82
N LEU A 142 3.38 -1.69 -14.05
CA LEU A 142 2.18 -0.90 -14.33
C LEU A 142 0.95 -1.79 -14.14
N ILE A 143 -0.10 -1.25 -13.52
CA ILE A 143 -1.29 -2.02 -13.21
C ILE A 143 -2.56 -1.30 -13.65
N ASN A 144 -3.57 -2.10 -13.97
CA ASN A 144 -4.91 -1.61 -14.23
C ASN A 144 -5.52 -1.08 -12.93
N TRP A 145 -6.11 0.12 -12.98
CA TRP A 145 -6.59 0.83 -11.81
C TRP A 145 -7.68 0.05 -11.05
N THR A 146 -8.75 -0.38 -11.73
CA THR A 146 -9.87 -1.09 -11.09
C THR A 146 -9.45 -2.38 -10.38
N PRO A 147 -8.76 -3.36 -11.01
CA PRO A 147 -8.35 -4.57 -10.29
C PRO A 147 -7.38 -4.30 -9.13
N SER A 148 -6.50 -3.30 -9.25
CA SER A 148 -5.61 -2.93 -8.14
C SER A 148 -6.38 -2.38 -6.94
N VAL A 149 -7.40 -1.54 -7.15
CA VAL A 149 -8.26 -1.06 -6.06
C VAL A 149 -9.00 -2.21 -5.38
N LEU A 150 -9.53 -3.17 -6.15
CA LEU A 150 -10.22 -4.34 -5.59
C LEU A 150 -9.29 -5.21 -4.74
N ILE A 151 -8.05 -5.44 -5.19
CA ILE A 151 -7.03 -6.15 -4.42
C ILE A 151 -6.72 -5.39 -3.12
N ASN A 152 -6.47 -4.08 -3.22
CA ASN A 152 -6.13 -3.25 -2.05
C ASN A 152 -7.27 -3.23 -1.02
N MET A 153 -8.53 -3.15 -1.46
CA MET A 153 -9.69 -3.25 -0.57
C MET A 153 -9.74 -4.57 0.18
N ASN A 154 -9.51 -5.69 -0.52
CA ASN A 154 -9.52 -7.02 0.11
C ASN A 154 -8.38 -7.19 1.10
N LEU A 155 -7.19 -6.67 0.80
CA LEU A 155 -6.07 -6.65 1.73
C LEU A 155 -6.41 -5.88 3.01
N VAL A 156 -6.96 -4.66 2.88
CA VAL A 156 -7.42 -3.89 4.05
C VAL A 156 -8.49 -4.67 4.82
N SER A 157 -9.48 -5.22 4.14
CA SER A 157 -10.59 -5.94 4.77
C SER A 157 -10.16 -7.17 5.56
N ASN A 158 -9.03 -7.81 5.23
CA ASN A 158 -8.53 -8.98 5.94
C ASN A 158 -7.49 -8.60 6.99
N LEU A 159 -6.45 -7.85 6.59
CA LEU A 159 -5.34 -7.50 7.47
C LEU A 159 -5.76 -6.54 8.60
N ALA A 160 -6.78 -5.70 8.38
CA ALA A 160 -7.32 -4.86 9.43
C ALA A 160 -8.11 -5.64 10.50
N GLN A 161 -8.62 -6.84 10.18
CA GLN A 161 -9.39 -7.64 11.15
C GLN A 161 -8.52 -8.46 12.08
N MET A 162 -7.25 -8.67 11.74
CA MET A 162 -6.29 -9.32 12.63
C MET A 162 -6.23 -8.55 13.95
N ASP A 163 -6.11 -9.22 15.09
CA ASP A 163 -5.80 -8.55 16.34
C ASP A 163 -4.30 -8.20 16.45
N LYS A 164 -3.90 -7.57 17.56
CA LYS A 164 -2.49 -7.17 17.75
C LYS A 164 -1.57 -8.39 17.93
N ASP A 165 -2.08 -9.52 18.39
CA ASP A 165 -1.31 -10.72 18.68
C ASP A 165 -1.01 -11.51 17.40
N GLY A 166 -1.98 -11.59 16.49
CA GLY A 166 -1.83 -12.15 15.15
C GLY A 166 -0.79 -11.41 14.28
N LEU A 167 -0.45 -10.16 14.63
CA LEU A 167 0.63 -9.42 13.98
C LEU A 167 2.04 -9.79 14.50
N SER A 168 2.15 -10.70 15.46
CA SER A 168 3.42 -11.11 16.06
C SER A 168 4.06 -12.31 15.36
N THR A 169 3.30 -13.04 14.55
CA THR A 169 3.76 -14.20 13.78
C THR A 169 3.66 -13.91 12.28
N ARG A 170 4.65 -14.39 11.52
CA ARG A 170 4.62 -14.23 10.06
C ARG A 170 3.49 -15.05 9.44
N ASP A 171 3.33 -16.29 9.90
CA ASP A 171 2.35 -17.23 9.37
C ASP A 171 0.93 -16.66 9.45
N SER A 172 0.54 -16.08 10.59
CA SER A 172 -0.80 -15.46 10.72
C SER A 172 -1.00 -14.24 9.82
N ILE A 173 0.04 -13.43 9.62
CA ILE A 173 -0.01 -12.30 8.65
C ILE A 173 -0.17 -12.83 7.23
N MET A 174 0.56 -13.90 6.90
CA MET A 174 0.50 -14.54 5.58
C MET A 174 -0.85 -15.20 5.34
N GLU A 175 -1.42 -15.92 6.31
CA GLU A 175 -2.76 -16.51 6.22
C GLU A 175 -3.82 -15.45 5.91
N ALA A 176 -3.76 -14.29 6.57
CA ALA A 176 -4.67 -13.17 6.31
C ALA A 176 -4.46 -12.55 4.92
N ALA A 177 -3.21 -12.37 4.49
CA ALA A 177 -2.88 -11.83 3.16
C ALA A 177 -3.27 -12.80 2.03
N THR A 178 -2.99 -14.09 2.17
CA THR A 178 -3.40 -15.15 1.24
C THR A 178 -4.92 -15.25 1.18
N SER A 179 -5.62 -15.19 2.32
CA SER A 179 -7.09 -15.16 2.34
C SER A 179 -7.67 -13.98 1.55
N ALA A 180 -7.03 -12.81 1.61
CA ALA A 180 -7.41 -11.64 0.82
C ALA A 180 -7.22 -11.85 -0.69
N LEU A 181 -6.14 -12.54 -1.08
CA LEU A 181 -5.76 -12.72 -2.48
C LEU A 181 -6.38 -13.94 -3.15
N ASN A 182 -6.83 -14.94 -2.37
CA ASN A 182 -7.49 -16.15 -2.88
C ASN A 182 -8.81 -15.90 -3.63
N LEU A 183 -9.37 -14.68 -3.53
CA LEU A 183 -10.53 -14.26 -4.32
C LEU A 183 -10.17 -13.90 -5.76
N PHE A 184 -8.89 -13.77 -6.07
CA PHE A 184 -8.37 -13.41 -7.38
C PHE A 184 -7.65 -14.61 -7.99
N ASN A 185 -7.89 -14.86 -9.28
CA ASN A 185 -7.11 -15.86 -10.00
C ASN A 185 -5.67 -15.33 -10.17
N PRO A 186 -4.64 -16.04 -9.65
CA PRO A 186 -3.25 -15.58 -9.68
C PRO A 186 -2.68 -15.38 -11.08
N ASP A 187 -3.26 -16.06 -12.09
CA ASP A 187 -2.80 -16.07 -13.48
C ASP A 187 -3.53 -15.03 -14.35
N VAL A 188 -4.49 -14.28 -13.81
CA VAL A 188 -5.15 -13.21 -14.57
C VAL A 188 -4.18 -12.05 -14.78
N MET A 189 -4.11 -11.56 -16.02
CA MET A 189 -3.29 -10.42 -16.40
C MET A 189 -3.94 -9.12 -15.90
N ILE A 190 -3.24 -8.43 -14.99
CA ILE A 190 -3.71 -7.15 -14.42
C ILE A 190 -2.71 -6.01 -14.63
N GLY A 191 -1.51 -6.31 -15.10
CA GLY A 191 -0.45 -5.34 -15.33
C GLY A 191 0.28 -5.54 -16.63
N TRP A 192 1.23 -4.66 -16.92
CA TRP A 192 2.05 -4.73 -18.13
C TRP A 192 3.40 -4.02 -17.95
N ASN A 193 4.44 -4.52 -18.61
CA ASN A 193 5.76 -3.91 -18.56
C ASN A 193 5.94 -2.86 -19.67
N ARG A 194 6.41 -1.67 -19.29
CA ARG A 194 6.56 -0.53 -20.19
C ARG A 194 7.69 -0.71 -21.21
N ARG A 195 8.69 -1.52 -20.86
CA ARG A 195 9.90 -1.82 -21.61
C ARG A 195 9.93 -3.30 -21.93
N HIS A 196 9.27 -3.68 -23.02
CA HIS A 196 9.34 -5.04 -23.53
C HIS A 196 10.62 -5.18 -24.37
N ASP A 197 11.75 -5.28 -23.69
CA ASP A 197 13.07 -5.22 -24.34
C ASP A 197 13.58 -6.63 -24.71
N SER A 198 12.91 -7.71 -24.29
CA SER A 198 13.30 -9.09 -24.57
C SER A 198 12.12 -10.07 -24.55
N GLU A 199 12.28 -11.22 -25.21
CA GLU A 199 11.31 -12.35 -25.17
C GLU A 199 11.04 -12.90 -23.76
N ASN A 200 11.89 -12.56 -22.77
CA ASN A 200 11.76 -13.01 -21.37
C ASN A 200 10.97 -12.04 -20.48
N ASP A 201 10.49 -10.91 -21.01
CA ASP A 201 9.69 -9.95 -20.25
C ASP A 201 8.30 -9.81 -20.87
N PRO A 202 7.32 -10.66 -20.50
CA PRO A 202 6.03 -10.69 -21.17
C PRO A 202 5.35 -9.32 -21.08
N PRO A 203 4.63 -8.90 -22.15
CA PRO A 203 4.05 -7.58 -22.19
C PRO A 203 3.00 -7.43 -21.08
N ASP A 204 2.26 -8.49 -20.80
CA ASP A 204 1.25 -8.56 -19.75
C ASP A 204 1.79 -9.31 -18.52
N VAL A 205 1.37 -8.86 -17.34
CA VAL A 205 1.83 -9.36 -16.04
C VAL A 205 0.64 -9.86 -15.23
N ALA A 206 0.74 -11.11 -14.77
CA ALA A 206 -0.28 -11.77 -13.96
C ALA A 206 -0.34 -11.20 -12.53
N VAL A 207 -1.45 -11.40 -11.80
CA VAL A 207 -1.61 -10.95 -10.40
C VAL A 207 -0.42 -11.39 -9.54
N LYS A 208 -0.05 -12.68 -9.58
CA LYS A 208 1.05 -13.23 -8.77
C LYS A 208 2.41 -12.58 -9.06
N ASP A 209 2.58 -12.13 -10.29
CA ASP A 209 3.81 -11.50 -10.78
C ASP A 209 3.75 -9.98 -10.70
N ALA A 210 2.59 -9.38 -10.42
CA ALA A 210 2.42 -7.93 -10.35
C ALA A 210 2.59 -7.37 -8.93
N VAL A 211 2.38 -8.18 -7.89
CA VAL A 211 2.34 -7.70 -6.50
C VAL A 211 3.66 -7.88 -5.76
N ARG A 212 3.82 -7.17 -4.65
CA ARG A 212 4.94 -7.24 -3.71
C ARG A 212 4.39 -7.19 -2.29
N PHE A 213 4.84 -8.08 -1.42
CA PHE A 213 4.45 -8.08 -0.01
C PHE A 213 5.64 -8.36 0.91
N ILE A 214 6.03 -7.35 1.69
CA ILE A 214 7.13 -7.44 2.64
C ILE A 214 6.56 -7.45 4.05
N VAL A 215 7.00 -8.41 4.86
CA VAL A 215 6.48 -8.62 6.23
C VAL A 215 7.62 -8.63 7.23
N ARG A 216 7.41 -7.92 8.33
CA ARG A 216 8.22 -7.97 9.55
C ARG A 216 7.27 -8.05 10.75
N PRO A 217 7.05 -9.25 11.32
CA PRO A 217 6.14 -9.38 12.46
C PRO A 217 6.59 -8.56 13.68
N ARG A 218 5.64 -8.19 14.54
CA ARG A 218 5.93 -7.53 15.82
C ARG A 218 6.80 -8.41 16.71
N GLY A 219 7.62 -7.79 17.56
CA GLY A 219 8.48 -8.49 18.51
C GLY A 219 9.97 -8.37 18.24
N ARG A 220 10.78 -8.82 19.20
CA ARG A 220 12.24 -8.73 19.15
C ARG A 220 12.80 -9.88 18.31
N GLY A 221 13.80 -9.58 17.48
CA GLY A 221 14.49 -10.58 16.65
C GLY A 221 13.85 -10.83 15.28
N ASN A 222 12.63 -10.35 15.03
CA ASN A 222 11.99 -10.45 13.73
C ASN A 222 12.69 -9.56 12.68
N VAL A 223 12.89 -10.14 11.50
CA VAL A 223 13.49 -9.50 10.32
C VAL A 223 12.46 -9.38 9.21
N SER A 224 12.61 -8.31 8.43
CA SER A 224 11.81 -8.09 7.22
C SER A 224 12.14 -9.14 6.17
N GLN A 225 11.11 -9.65 5.50
CA GLN A 225 11.25 -10.60 4.41
C GLN A 225 10.22 -10.29 3.33
N ASP A 226 10.63 -10.43 2.07
CA ASP A 226 9.69 -10.52 0.95
C ASP A 226 9.01 -11.90 0.96
N ASN A 227 7.68 -11.89 1.04
CA ASN A 227 6.85 -13.09 1.11
C ASN A 227 5.94 -13.24 -0.11
N THR A 228 6.22 -12.51 -1.19
CA THR A 228 5.36 -12.46 -2.38
C THR A 228 5.06 -13.85 -2.95
N LEU A 229 6.06 -14.73 -3.05
CA LEU A 229 5.89 -16.06 -3.62
C LEU A 229 5.02 -17.00 -2.78
N ALA A 230 4.84 -16.72 -1.49
CA ALA A 230 4.05 -17.54 -0.58
C ALA A 230 2.58 -17.08 -0.50
N LEU A 231 2.17 -16.07 -1.28
CA LEU A 231 0.80 -15.55 -1.28
C LEU A 231 -0.19 -16.39 -2.09
N PHE A 232 0.31 -17.24 -3.00
CA PHE A 232 -0.48 -17.97 -4.00
C PHE A 232 -0.09 -19.45 -4.05
#